data_AF-A0AAD8LXT8-F1
#
_entry.id   AF-A0AAD8LXT8-F1
#
_cell.length_a   1.000
_cell.length_b   1.000
_cell.length_c   1.000
_cell.angle_alpha   90.00
_cell.angle_beta   90.00
_cell.angle_gamma   90.00
#
_symmetry.space_group_name_H-M   'P 1'
#
loop_
_entity.id
_entity.type
_entity.pdbx_description
1 polymer ?
#
loop_
_entity_poly.entity_id
_entity_poly.type
_entity_poly.pdbx_seq_one_letter_code
_entity_poly.pdbx_strand_id
1 'polypeptide(L)'
;MDQKTDPQWFDWRIESPYWTCKSSESSEYPESTTVYAHLLPNESHNFMAIILCFQRPKYAVLGMNIQYSVKNTTSGFIWSSYTHDFSSYGSLMVIVPKSIFSVTDDDHRIELTIADNSAEIVGIHLLYNTETETIEDVVENHVITSMH
;
A
#
# COMPACT_ATOMS: atom_id res chain seq x y z
N MET A 1 36.91 16.53 -13.73
CA MET A 1 36.45 15.15 -13.49
C MET A 1 35.30 15.29 -12.51
N ASP A 2 34.09 15.41 -13.03
CA ASP A 2 32.89 15.54 -12.19
C ASP A 2 32.49 14.16 -11.70
N GLN A 3 32.56 13.97 -10.38
CA GLN A 3 32.00 12.79 -9.73
C GLN A 3 30.47 12.91 -9.79
N LYS A 4 29.88 12.13 -10.69
CA LYS A 4 28.43 11.93 -10.75
C LYS A 4 28.05 11.17 -9.49
N THR A 5 27.49 11.87 -8.51
CA THR A 5 26.87 11.26 -7.34
C THR A 5 25.72 10.40 -7.84
N ASP A 6 25.77 9.10 -7.57
CA ASP A 6 24.63 8.21 -7.78
C ASP A 6 23.44 8.77 -6.97
N PRO A 7 22.24 8.87 -7.56
CA PRO A 7 21.07 9.25 -6.79
C PRO A 7 20.86 8.20 -5.70
N GLN A 8 21.04 8.62 -4.45
CA GLN A 8 20.71 7.83 -3.27
C GLN A 8 19.19 7.66 -3.29
N TRP A 9 18.73 6.50 -3.76
CA TRP A 9 17.32 6.15 -3.72
C TRP A 9 16.86 6.17 -2.26
N PHE A 10 15.71 6.79 -1.99
CA PHE A 10 15.09 6.78 -0.66
C PHE A 10 15.06 5.35 -0.13
N ASP A 11 15.34 5.19 1.16
CA ASP A 11 15.45 3.90 1.85
C ASP A 11 14.05 3.28 2.03
N TRP A 12 13.42 2.93 0.92
CA TRP A 12 12.10 2.33 0.82
C TRP A 12 12.08 0.98 1.55
N ARG A 13 11.53 0.95 2.75
CA ARG A 13 11.16 -0.32 3.38
C ARG A 13 9.88 -0.84 2.73
N ILE A 14 10.00 -1.85 1.88
CA ILE A 14 8.88 -2.75 1.60
C ILE A 14 8.74 -3.69 2.79
N GLU A 15 8.07 -3.25 3.84
CA GLU A 15 7.55 -4.20 4.82
C GLU A 15 6.33 -4.84 4.16
N SER A 16 6.53 -5.99 3.51
CA SER A 16 5.42 -6.81 3.01
C SER A 16 4.64 -7.30 4.22
N PRO A 17 3.43 -6.81 4.51
CA PRO A 17 2.64 -7.42 5.56
C PRO A 17 2.33 -8.86 5.12
N TYR A 18 2.38 -9.78 6.07
CA TYR A 18 2.16 -11.21 5.93
C TYR A 18 1.10 -11.55 4.87
N TRP A 19 1.44 -12.42 3.92
CA TRP A 19 0.59 -12.77 2.79
C TRP A 19 -0.80 -13.29 3.22
N THR A 20 -1.82 -12.55 2.79
CA THR A 20 -3.16 -12.92 2.30
C THR A 20 -3.82 -14.22 2.80
N CYS A 21 -4.87 -14.11 3.61
CA CYS A 21 -5.97 -15.09 3.58
C CYS A 21 -6.79 -14.85 2.31
N LYS A 22 -6.70 -15.73 1.31
CA LYS A 22 -7.74 -15.80 0.27
C LYS A 22 -9.01 -16.33 0.95
N SER A 23 -10.08 -15.53 1.03
CA SER A 23 -11.39 -16.07 1.36
C SER A 23 -11.90 -16.83 0.14
N SER A 24 -11.48 -18.09 -0.01
CA SER A 24 -12.08 -19.00 -0.97
C SER A 24 -13.41 -19.49 -0.40
N GLU A 25 -14.46 -18.69 -0.54
CA GLU A 25 -15.81 -19.25 -0.45
C GLU A 25 -16.01 -20.13 -1.67
N SER A 26 -16.29 -21.40 -1.37
CA SER A 26 -16.40 -22.51 -2.31
C SER A 26 -17.56 -22.30 -3.29
N SER A 27 -17.27 -21.73 -4.46
CA SER A 27 -18.10 -21.88 -5.65
C SER A 27 -17.21 -22.07 -6.88
N GLU A 28 -17.72 -22.79 -7.88
CA GLU A 28 -17.03 -23.16 -9.13
C GLU A 28 -16.52 -21.96 -9.95
N TYR A 29 -16.86 -20.73 -9.56
CA TYR A 29 -16.34 -19.47 -10.08
C TYR A 29 -16.27 -18.47 -8.92
N PRO A 30 -15.08 -18.09 -8.40
CA PRO A 30 -15.02 -17.07 -7.35
C PRO A 30 -15.52 -15.75 -7.95
N GLU A 31 -16.62 -15.23 -7.42
CA GLU A 31 -17.28 -14.01 -7.91
C GLU A 31 -16.46 -12.75 -7.61
N SER A 32 -15.58 -12.78 -6.60
CA SER A 32 -14.65 -11.70 -6.31
C SER A 32 -13.40 -12.23 -5.62
N THR A 33 -12.27 -11.59 -5.85
CA THR A 33 -11.01 -11.90 -5.14
C THR A 33 -10.68 -10.75 -4.20
N THR A 34 -10.53 -11.06 -2.92
CA THR A 34 -10.17 -10.07 -1.89
C THR A 34 -8.87 -10.45 -1.20
N VAL A 35 -8.00 -9.48 -0.98
CA VAL A 35 -6.78 -9.61 -0.17
C VAL A 35 -6.62 -8.42 0.76
N TYR A 36 -5.76 -8.56 1.77
CA TYR A 36 -5.58 -7.57 2.82
C TYR A 36 -4.11 -7.23 3.04
N ALA A 37 -3.86 -6.01 3.48
CA ALA A 37 -2.59 -5.55 4.00
C ALA A 37 -2.80 -4.93 5.39
N HIS A 38 -2.00 -5.36 6.37
CA HIS A 38 -2.02 -4.78 7.70
C HIS A 38 -1.28 -3.44 7.70
N LEU A 39 -1.87 -2.45 8.34
CA LEU A 39 -1.24 -1.15 8.57
C LEU A 39 -0.36 -1.23 9.82
N LEU A 40 0.71 -0.44 9.83
CA LEU A 40 1.55 -0.30 11.02
C LEU A 40 0.82 0.61 12.03
N PRO A 41 0.74 0.20 13.31
CA PRO A 41 0.05 0.99 14.33
C PRO A 41 0.78 2.32 14.58
N ASN A 42 0.05 3.43 14.67
CA ASN A 42 0.55 4.79 14.93
C ASN A 42 1.49 5.38 13.86
N GLU A 43 1.53 4.80 12.66
CA GLU A 43 2.39 5.24 11.55
C GLU A 43 1.61 5.95 10.43
N SER A 44 0.36 6.37 10.66
CA SER A 44 -0.49 6.97 9.62
C SER A 44 0.05 8.33 9.11
N HIS A 45 0.77 9.05 9.97
CA HIS A 45 1.43 10.30 9.62
C HIS A 45 2.54 10.07 8.57
N ASN A 46 3.27 8.96 8.69
CA ASN A 46 4.34 8.55 7.76
C ASN A 46 3.82 7.88 6.49
N PHE A 47 2.58 7.41 6.47
CA PHE A 47 2.00 6.80 5.27
C PHE A 47 2.03 7.77 4.07
N MET A 48 2.46 7.28 2.90
CA MET A 48 2.61 8.08 1.67
C MET A 48 1.71 7.59 0.54
N ALA A 49 1.65 6.27 0.31
CA ALA A 49 0.92 5.69 -0.81
C ALA A 49 0.67 4.19 -0.64
N ILE A 50 -0.25 3.67 -1.46
CA ILE A 50 -0.45 2.24 -1.70
C ILE A 50 0.03 1.92 -3.10
N ILE A 51 0.72 0.79 -3.27
CA ILE A 51 1.04 0.22 -4.58
C ILE A 51 0.26 -1.08 -4.72
N LEU A 52 -0.66 -1.11 -5.69
CA LEU A 52 -1.46 -2.29 -6.01
C LEU A 52 -0.84 -2.98 -7.22
N CYS A 53 -0.58 -4.27 -7.09
CA CYS A 53 0.06 -5.06 -8.14
C CYS A 53 -0.90 -6.13 -8.65
N PHE A 54 -1.13 -6.12 -9.96
CA PHE A 54 -2.02 -7.05 -10.65
C PHE A 54 -1.25 -7.81 -11.73
N GLN A 55 -1.66 -9.06 -11.96
CA GLN A 55 -1.20 -9.88 -13.07
C GLN A 55 -2.39 -10.42 -13.85
N ARG A 56 -2.20 -10.56 -15.17
CA ARG A 56 -3.20 -11.17 -16.03
C ARG A 56 -3.40 -12.65 -15.67
N PRO A 57 -4.65 -13.10 -15.47
CA PRO A 57 -4.95 -14.51 -15.25
C PRO A 57 -4.55 -15.34 -16.47
N LYS A 58 -4.05 -16.56 -16.25
CA LYS A 58 -3.59 -17.44 -17.35
C LYS A 58 -4.65 -17.72 -18.42
N TYR A 59 -5.93 -17.71 -18.05
CA TYR A 59 -7.06 -18.03 -18.92
C TYR A 59 -7.82 -16.79 -19.40
N ALA A 60 -7.25 -15.60 -19.20
CA ALA A 60 -7.91 -14.35 -19.52
C ALA A 60 -8.06 -14.12 -21.03
N VAL A 61 -9.25 -13.71 -21.49
CA VAL A 61 -9.51 -13.25 -22.86
C VAL A 61 -8.85 -11.87 -23.09
N LEU A 62 -8.46 -11.57 -24.33
CA LEU A 62 -7.92 -10.24 -24.71
C LEU A 62 -8.99 -9.16 -24.51
N GLY A 63 -8.56 -7.94 -24.16
CA GLY A 63 -9.46 -6.80 -23.93
C GLY A 63 -10.20 -6.80 -22.59
N MET A 64 -9.77 -7.60 -21.61
CA MET A 64 -10.36 -7.52 -20.26
C MET A 64 -9.97 -6.24 -19.54
N ASN A 65 -10.96 -5.72 -18.82
CA ASN A 65 -10.82 -4.57 -17.97
C ASN A 65 -10.80 -5.02 -16.52
N ILE A 66 -10.08 -4.32 -15.66
CA ILE A 66 -10.09 -4.62 -14.23
C ILE A 66 -10.95 -3.60 -13.52
N GLN A 67 -11.92 -4.07 -12.74
CA GLN A 67 -12.61 -3.27 -11.75
C GLN A 67 -12.15 -3.68 -10.34
N TYR A 68 -11.60 -2.73 -9.60
CA TYR A 68 -11.08 -2.98 -8.26
C TYR A 68 -11.47 -1.87 -7.28
N SER A 69 -11.55 -2.23 -6.00
CA SER A 69 -11.78 -1.29 -4.91
C SER A 69 -10.81 -1.52 -3.78
N VAL A 70 -10.38 -0.42 -3.16
CA VAL A 70 -9.58 -0.40 -1.95
C VAL A 70 -10.46 0.15 -0.84
N LYS A 71 -10.56 -0.59 0.25
CA LYS A 71 -11.36 -0.24 1.41
C LYS A 71 -10.48 -0.18 2.65
N ASN A 72 -10.73 0.82 3.47
CA ASN A 72 -10.29 0.81 4.85
C ASN A 72 -11.34 0.13 5.72
N THR A 73 -10.98 -0.95 6.41
CA THR A 73 -12.01 -1.73 7.11
C THR A 73 -12.49 -1.10 8.41
N THR A 74 -11.73 -0.15 8.98
CA THR A 74 -12.12 0.51 10.23
C THR A 74 -12.87 1.81 9.97
N SER A 75 -12.30 2.74 9.21
CA SER A 75 -12.99 4.00 8.84
C SER A 75 -14.10 3.80 7.80
N GLY A 76 -14.13 2.67 7.09
CA GLY A 76 -15.15 2.35 6.08
C GLY A 76 -15.01 3.15 4.78
N PHE A 77 -13.93 3.93 4.62
CA PHE A 77 -13.63 4.63 3.38
C PHE A 77 -13.40 3.63 2.24
N ILE A 78 -13.97 3.89 1.06
CA ILE A 78 -13.87 3.04 -0.13
C ILE A 78 -13.46 3.91 -1.30
N TRP A 79 -12.36 3.55 -1.96
CA TRP A 79 -11.96 4.07 -3.25
C TRP A 79 -12.09 2.96 -4.28
N SER A 80 -12.74 3.25 -5.41
CA SER A 80 -12.91 2.29 -6.50
C SER A 80 -12.35 2.86 -7.78
N SER A 81 -11.76 2.01 -8.60
CA SER A 81 -11.17 2.40 -9.86
C SER A 81 -11.31 1.30 -10.90
N TYR A 82 -11.03 1.67 -12.13
CA TYR A 82 -11.21 0.83 -13.29
C TYR A 82 -10.05 1.06 -14.27
N THR A 83 -9.54 -0.01 -14.88
CA THR A 83 -8.46 0.08 -15.88
C THR A 83 -8.86 -0.65 -17.15
N HIS A 84 -8.81 0.08 -18.27
CA HIS A 84 -9.06 -0.46 -19.61
C HIS A 84 -7.85 -1.23 -20.16
N ASP A 85 -8.12 -2.22 -21.01
CA ASP A 85 -7.12 -2.91 -21.84
C ASP A 85 -5.93 -3.51 -21.06
N PHE A 86 -6.21 -4.12 -19.90
CA PHE A 86 -5.20 -4.79 -19.07
C PHE A 86 -4.49 -5.96 -19.81
N SER A 87 -5.03 -6.39 -20.94
CA SER A 87 -4.57 -7.55 -21.70
C SER A 87 -3.22 -7.41 -22.41
N SER A 88 -2.74 -6.19 -22.70
CA SER A 88 -1.51 -5.97 -23.48
C SER A 88 -0.23 -6.01 -22.65
N TYR A 89 -0.30 -5.79 -21.34
CA TYR A 89 0.88 -5.58 -20.49
C TYR A 89 1.28 -6.78 -19.63
N GLY A 90 0.41 -7.80 -19.49
CA GLY A 90 0.65 -9.00 -18.67
C GLY A 90 0.66 -8.74 -17.17
N SER A 91 1.07 -7.55 -16.73
CA SER A 91 1.11 -7.06 -15.35
C SER A 91 0.78 -5.56 -15.30
N LEU A 92 0.23 -5.09 -14.18
CA LEU A 92 -0.12 -3.70 -13.93
C LEU A 92 0.27 -3.31 -12.51
N MET A 93 0.80 -2.10 -12.37
CA MET A 93 1.05 -1.47 -11.08
C MET A 93 0.24 -0.18 -11.01
N VAL A 94 -0.51 -0.01 -9.93
CA VAL A 94 -1.27 1.21 -9.64
C VAL A 94 -0.72 1.83 -8.37
N ILE A 95 -0.28 3.09 -8.45
CA ILE A 95 0.18 3.86 -7.30
C ILE A 95 -0.96 4.78 -6.88
N VAL A 96 -1.38 4.67 -5.62
CA VAL A 96 -2.48 5.43 -5.01
C VAL A 96 -1.89 6.32 -3.91
N PRO A 97 -1.68 7.62 -4.17
CA PRO A 97 -1.15 8.55 -3.19
C PRO A 97 -2.09 8.74 -1.99
N LYS A 98 -1.53 9.13 -0.83
CA LYS A 98 -2.28 9.49 0.39
C LYS A 98 -3.39 10.52 0.18
N SER A 99 -3.22 11.42 -0.80
CA SER A 99 -4.25 12.41 -1.14
C SER A 99 -5.51 11.81 -1.78
N ILE A 100 -5.44 10.59 -2.31
CA ILE A 100 -6.57 9.85 -2.88
C ILE A 100 -7.12 8.85 -1.86
N PHE A 101 -6.23 8.14 -1.16
CA PHE A 101 -6.59 7.17 -0.14
C PHE A 101 -5.77 7.46 1.12
N SER A 102 -6.39 8.07 2.12
CA SER A 102 -5.76 8.35 3.42
C SER A 102 -6.01 7.23 4.42
N VAL A 103 -5.08 7.05 5.34
CA VAL A 103 -5.22 6.18 6.52
C VAL A 103 -5.09 7.02 7.79
N THR A 104 -5.74 6.60 8.86
CA THR A 104 -5.61 7.14 10.22
C THR A 104 -5.01 6.09 11.15
N ASP A 105 -4.61 6.48 12.35
CA ASP A 105 -4.05 5.53 13.34
C ASP A 105 -5.10 4.52 13.85
N ASP A 106 -6.39 4.82 13.67
CA ASP A 106 -7.49 3.89 13.98
C ASP A 106 -7.67 2.81 12.90
N ASP A 107 -7.02 2.96 11.73
CA ASP A 107 -7.16 2.03 10.64
C ASP A 107 -6.18 0.87 10.78
N HIS A 108 -6.70 -0.36 10.81
CA HIS A 108 -5.88 -1.54 11.13
C HIS A 108 -5.46 -2.33 9.89
N ARG A 109 -6.24 -2.23 8.80
CA ARG A 109 -6.00 -2.99 7.55
C ARG A 109 -6.68 -2.33 6.36
N ILE A 110 -6.02 -2.50 5.22
CA ILE A 110 -6.53 -2.19 3.88
C ILE A 110 -7.02 -3.49 3.25
N GLU A 111 -8.17 -3.43 2.60
CA GLU A 111 -8.78 -4.49 1.81
C GLU A 111 -8.73 -4.08 0.33
N LEU A 112 -8.21 -4.95 -0.54
CA LEU A 112 -8.29 -4.81 -1.99
C LEU A 112 -9.20 -5.90 -2.53
N THR A 113 -10.23 -5.51 -3.26
CA THR A 113 -11.17 -6.42 -3.91
C THR A 113 -11.16 -6.20 -5.42
N ILE A 114 -11.15 -7.29 -6.18
CA ILE A 114 -11.46 -7.29 -7.61
C ILE A 114 -12.85 -7.90 -7.78
N ALA A 115 -13.71 -7.19 -8.51
CA ALA A 115 -15.12 -7.54 -8.68
C ALA A 115 -15.38 -8.76 -9.58
N ASP A 116 -14.35 -9.23 -10.28
CA ASP A 116 -14.39 -10.38 -11.18
C ASP A 116 -12.99 -11.02 -11.25
N ASN A 117 -12.87 -12.20 -11.87
CA ASN A 117 -11.57 -12.83 -12.11
C ASN A 117 -10.81 -12.19 -13.29
N SER A 118 -10.95 -10.87 -13.49
CA SER A 118 -10.27 -10.13 -14.57
C SER A 118 -8.77 -9.96 -14.32
N ALA A 119 -8.35 -10.04 -13.05
CA ALA A 119 -6.96 -9.93 -12.62
C ALA A 119 -6.66 -10.85 -11.43
N GLU A 120 -5.41 -11.30 -11.37
CA GLU A 120 -4.83 -11.91 -10.18
C GLU A 120 -4.14 -10.80 -9.38
N ILE A 121 -4.45 -10.69 -8.08
CA ILE A 121 -3.72 -9.78 -7.19
C ILE A 121 -2.40 -10.44 -6.81
N VAL A 122 -1.28 -9.80 -7.13
CA VAL A 122 0.06 -10.31 -6.78
C VAL A 122 0.63 -9.63 -5.54
N GLY A 123 0.11 -8.46 -5.16
CA GLY A 123 0.52 -7.80 -3.93
C GLY A 123 -0.14 -6.46 -3.66
N ILE A 124 -0.10 -6.07 -2.39
CA ILE A 124 -0.32 -4.71 -1.91
C ILE A 124 0.98 -4.32 -1.21
N HIS A 125 1.60 -3.23 -1.63
CA HIS A 125 2.73 -2.63 -0.91
C HIS A 125 2.32 -1.30 -0.32
N LEU A 126 2.73 -1.07 0.93
CA LEU A 126 2.49 0.18 1.64
C LEU A 126 3.78 0.98 1.65
N LEU A 127 3.69 2.24 1.24
CA LEU A 127 4.83 3.15 1.23
C LEU A 127 4.72 4.10 2.41
N TYR A 128 5.75 4.12 3.25
CA TYR A 128 5.90 5.03 4.37
C TYR A 128 7.16 5.89 4.17
N ASN A 129 7.11 7.13 4.66
CA ASN A 129 8.28 7.97 4.80
C ASN A 129 9.17 7.38 5.90
N THR A 130 10.48 7.38 5.68
CA THR A 130 11.47 6.84 6.62
C THR A 130 12.19 7.91 7.43
N GLU A 131 11.80 9.18 7.27
CA GLU A 131 12.28 10.26 8.12
C GLU A 131 11.75 10.07 9.54
N THR A 132 12.47 9.27 10.33
CA THR A 132 12.38 9.31 11.79
C THR A 132 12.70 10.73 12.23
N GLU A 133 11.76 11.41 12.90
CA GLU A 133 12.10 12.56 13.72
C GLU A 133 13.17 12.09 14.72
N THR A 134 14.43 12.43 14.47
CA THR A 134 15.50 12.24 15.44
C THR A 134 15.17 13.12 16.64
N ILE A 135 14.66 12.51 17.71
CA ILE A 135 14.62 13.12 19.05
C ILE A 135 16.05 13.17 19.57
N GLU A 136 16.88 14.00 18.95
CA GLU A 136 18.19 14.41 19.46
C GLU A 136 18.22 15.94 19.42
N ASP A 137 17.47 16.57 20.34
CA ASP A 137 17.72 17.96 20.79
C ASP A 137 16.91 18.35 22.05
N VAL A 138 16.65 17.40 22.96
CA VAL A 138 16.10 17.71 24.31
C VAL A 138 17.13 17.50 25.43
N VAL A 139 18.36 17.13 25.10
CA VAL A 139 19.45 17.01 26.09
C VAL A 139 20.44 18.16 25.92
N GLU A 140 20.07 19.35 26.40
CA GLU A 140 20.96 20.33 27.04
C GLU A 140 20.23 21.67 27.20
N ASN A 141 19.54 21.87 28.34
CA ASN A 141 19.41 23.19 29.00
C ASN A 141 18.66 23.10 30.36
N HIS A 142 19.02 22.13 31.20
CA HIS A 142 18.82 22.27 32.64
C HIS A 142 20.19 22.32 33.32
N VAL A 143 20.88 23.45 33.13
CA VAL A 143 22.00 23.84 33.98
C VAL A 143 21.43 24.08 35.38
N ILE A 144 21.66 23.11 36.25
CA ILE A 144 21.54 23.24 37.70
C ILE A 144 22.53 24.33 38.13
N THR A 145 22.03 25.52 38.48
CA THR A 145 22.84 26.49 39.23
C THR A 145 22.51 26.32 40.71
N SER A 146 23.34 25.53 41.40
CA SER A 146 23.39 25.48 42.86
C SER A 146 23.89 26.83 43.36
N MET A 147 23.07 27.55 44.13
CA MET A 147 23.54 28.71 44.90
C MET A 147 24.44 28.23 46.04
N HIS A 148 25.63 28.82 46.12
CA HIS A 148 26.49 28.76 47.30
C HIS A 148 26.69 30.17 47.83
#